data_AF-A0A962GBR7-F1
#
_entry.id   AF-A0A962GBR7-F1
#
_cell.length_a   1.000
_cell.length_b   1.000
_cell.length_c   1.000
_cell.angle_alpha   90.00
_cell.angle_beta   90.00
_cell.angle_gamma   90.00
#
_symmetry.space_group_name_H-M   'P 1'
#
loop_
_entity.id
_entity.type
_entity.pdbx_description
1 polymer ?
#
loop_
_entity_poly.entity_id
_entity_poly.type
_entity_poly.pdbx_seq_one_letter_code
_entity_poly.pdbx_strand_id
1 'polypeptide(L)'
;LASLKNRALRQRIMDASLNRASKGGEFDNRAVVASMVKLRAERAAMLGYANHAAYVLADETAGSVEAVNRLLAQLAPPAVANARAEAADIQKIIDAEGGKFQVSAADWAFYTEKVRKQKFDLDEEQLRPYFEMDNVLRNGVFYAANKLYGITFKERKDLPVYLPDIRVFEVFNEDGSHLALFLVDYYARSNKRGGAWANAYVAQSSLLGTSPVIANHLNIPKPADGEPTLMTYEEVTTAFHEFGHALHGMFSNVKYPRFAGTSVPRDFVEYPSQVNEMWAAWPEVLKNYAKHYKTGEPLPQALLDKVKA
;
A
#
# COMPACT_ATOMS: atom_id res chain seq x y z
N LEU A 1 11.95 -4.67 -11.43
CA LEU A 1 12.52 -4.07 -12.67
C LEU A 1 13.73 -3.19 -12.37
N ALA A 2 13.73 -2.46 -11.25
CA ALA A 2 14.76 -1.48 -10.86
C ALA A 2 16.22 -2.00 -10.82
N SER A 3 16.46 -3.27 -10.47
CA SER A 3 17.83 -3.82 -10.33
C SER A 3 18.30 -4.69 -11.51
N LEU A 4 17.44 -4.97 -12.48
CA LEU A 4 17.74 -5.91 -13.57
C LEU A 4 18.54 -5.25 -14.69
N LYS A 5 19.86 -5.49 -14.73
CA LYS A 5 20.78 -4.91 -15.73
C LYS A 5 20.47 -5.34 -17.18
N ASN A 6 19.96 -6.55 -17.38
CA ASN A 6 19.60 -7.05 -18.72
C ASN A 6 18.26 -6.43 -19.19
N ARG A 7 18.31 -5.53 -20.18
CA ARG A 7 17.13 -4.87 -20.74
C ARG A 7 16.13 -5.84 -21.38
N ALA A 8 16.59 -6.87 -22.10
CA ALA A 8 15.69 -7.85 -22.71
C ALA A 8 14.90 -8.61 -21.65
N LEU A 9 15.51 -8.91 -20.50
CA LEU A 9 14.80 -9.50 -19.36
C LEU A 9 13.77 -8.52 -18.76
N ARG A 10 14.10 -7.24 -18.61
CA ARG A 10 13.13 -6.21 -18.18
C ARG A 10 11.94 -6.13 -19.12
N GLN A 11 12.18 -6.11 -20.43
CA GLN A 11 11.12 -6.09 -21.43
C GLN A 11 10.22 -7.32 -21.32
N ARG A 12 10.82 -8.52 -21.22
CA ARG A 12 10.06 -9.76 -21.08
C ARG A 12 9.17 -9.77 -19.82
N ILE A 13 9.68 -9.26 -18.70
CA ILE A 13 8.90 -9.14 -17.45
C ILE A 13 7.79 -8.11 -17.58
N MET A 14 8.07 -6.94 -18.18
CA MET A 14 7.06 -5.91 -18.43
C MET A 14 5.95 -6.43 -19.34
N ASP A 15 6.31 -7.07 -20.45
CA ASP A 15 5.35 -7.67 -21.38
C ASP A 15 4.52 -8.77 -20.70
N ALA A 16 5.14 -9.60 -19.86
CA ALA A 16 4.41 -10.60 -19.09
C ALA A 16 3.41 -9.95 -18.12
N SER A 17 3.78 -8.84 -17.46
CA SER A 17 2.91 -8.11 -16.54
C SER A 17 1.73 -7.44 -17.24
N LEU A 18 1.99 -6.72 -18.35
CA LEU A 18 0.97 -5.97 -19.11
C LEU A 18 -0.01 -6.89 -19.83
N ASN A 19 0.43 -8.10 -20.23
CA ASN A 19 -0.41 -9.07 -20.92
C ASN A 19 -1.04 -10.12 -19.99
N ARG A 20 -1.08 -9.88 -18.67
CA ARG A 20 -1.79 -10.78 -17.75
C ARG A 20 -3.27 -10.80 -18.08
N ALA A 21 -3.85 -12.00 -18.10
CA ALA A 21 -5.26 -12.23 -18.37
C ALA A 21 -5.78 -11.61 -19.69
N SER A 22 -4.93 -11.53 -20.73
CA SER A 22 -5.31 -10.93 -22.02
C SER A 22 -4.75 -11.67 -23.25
N LYS A 23 -4.36 -12.94 -23.09
CA LYS A 23 -3.71 -13.77 -24.13
C LYS A 23 -4.63 -14.78 -24.82
N GLY A 24 -5.94 -14.66 -24.65
CA GLY A 24 -6.92 -15.68 -25.04
C GLY A 24 -6.96 -16.86 -24.07
N GLY A 25 -7.83 -17.83 -24.36
CA GLY A 25 -8.02 -19.02 -23.53
C GLY A 25 -8.84 -18.77 -22.26
N GLU A 26 -8.77 -19.73 -21.33
CA GLU A 26 -9.62 -19.78 -20.13
C GLU A 26 -9.38 -18.63 -19.13
N PHE A 27 -8.20 -18.02 -19.16
CA PHE A 27 -7.80 -16.95 -18.22
C PHE A 27 -7.89 -15.54 -18.84
N ASP A 28 -8.51 -15.38 -20.01
CA ASP A 28 -8.67 -14.07 -20.64
C ASP A 28 -9.87 -13.29 -20.06
N ASN A 29 -9.60 -12.11 -19.52
CA ASN A 29 -10.60 -11.28 -18.85
C ASN A 29 -11.25 -10.24 -19.77
N ARG A 30 -10.84 -10.09 -21.03
CA ARG A 30 -11.35 -9.01 -21.92
C ARG A 30 -12.85 -9.13 -22.15
N ALA A 31 -13.35 -10.34 -22.44
CA ALA A 31 -14.77 -10.60 -22.63
C ALA A 31 -15.57 -10.40 -21.34
N VAL A 32 -14.99 -10.78 -20.19
CA VAL A 32 -15.59 -10.58 -18.86
C VAL A 32 -15.72 -9.10 -18.54
N VAL A 33 -14.66 -8.31 -18.75
CA VAL A 33 -14.67 -6.87 -18.53
C VAL A 33 -15.67 -6.17 -19.45
N ALA A 34 -15.70 -6.50 -20.74
CA ALA A 34 -16.66 -5.93 -21.68
C ALA A 34 -18.11 -6.21 -21.26
N SER A 35 -18.40 -7.45 -20.84
CA SER A 35 -19.71 -7.83 -20.32
C SER A 35 -20.05 -7.08 -19.04
N MET A 36 -19.09 -6.93 -18.13
CA MET A 36 -19.28 -6.20 -16.87
C MET A 36 -19.57 -4.71 -17.09
N VAL A 37 -18.90 -4.06 -18.05
CA VAL A 37 -19.17 -2.66 -18.42
C VAL A 37 -20.58 -2.51 -18.98
N LYS A 38 -21.00 -3.41 -19.87
CA LYS A 38 -22.37 -3.42 -20.41
C LYS A 38 -23.41 -3.58 -19.31
N LEU A 39 -23.26 -4.59 -18.45
CA LEU A 39 -24.18 -4.87 -17.36
C LEU A 39 -24.24 -3.73 -16.33
N ARG A 40 -23.11 -3.06 -16.06
CA ARG A 40 -23.07 -1.86 -15.20
C ARG A 40 -23.86 -0.69 -15.79
N ALA A 41 -23.78 -0.47 -17.10
CA ALA A 41 -24.54 0.56 -17.78
C ALA A 41 -26.05 0.24 -17.79
N GLU A 42 -26.43 -1.00 -18.11
CA GLU A 42 -27.82 -1.47 -18.06
C GLU A 42 -28.41 -1.31 -16.66
N ARG A 43 -27.67 -1.74 -15.63
CA ARG A 43 -28.10 -1.56 -14.23
C ARG A 43 -28.29 -0.11 -13.84
N ALA A 44 -27.40 0.79 -14.27
CA ALA A 44 -27.53 2.21 -13.98
C ALA A 44 -28.79 2.80 -14.64
N ALA A 45 -29.03 2.47 -15.91
CA ALA A 45 -30.22 2.90 -16.64
C ALA A 45 -31.52 2.40 -15.99
N MET A 46 -31.57 1.12 -15.57
CA MET A 46 -32.72 0.56 -14.85
C MET A 46 -33.03 1.27 -13.53
N LEU A 47 -32.00 1.84 -12.89
CA LEU A 47 -32.13 2.60 -11.64
C LEU A 47 -32.34 4.11 -11.87
N GLY A 48 -32.51 4.56 -13.12
CA GLY A 48 -32.76 5.95 -13.47
C GLY A 48 -31.52 6.83 -13.58
N TYR A 49 -30.31 6.25 -13.61
CA TYR A 49 -29.06 7.01 -13.75
C TYR A 49 -28.55 7.00 -15.19
N ALA A 50 -27.95 8.11 -15.63
CA ALA A 50 -27.42 8.25 -16.99
C ALA A 50 -26.28 7.27 -17.31
N ASN A 51 -25.48 6.89 -16.32
CA ASN A 51 -24.37 5.95 -16.46
C ASN A 51 -23.96 5.37 -15.09
N HIS A 52 -23.06 4.39 -15.11
CA HIS A 52 -22.60 3.73 -13.90
C HIS A 52 -21.88 4.66 -12.91
N ALA A 53 -21.13 5.65 -13.38
CA ALA A 53 -20.42 6.59 -12.51
C ALA A 53 -21.40 7.48 -11.74
N ALA A 54 -22.45 7.99 -12.40
CA ALA A 54 -23.51 8.74 -11.74
C ALA A 54 -24.25 7.91 -10.68
N TYR A 55 -24.46 6.60 -10.94
CA TYR A 55 -25.01 5.68 -9.96
C TYR A 55 -24.11 5.51 -8.73
N VAL A 56 -22.80 5.29 -8.94
CA VAL A 56 -21.84 5.09 -7.83
C VAL A 56 -21.74 6.36 -6.99
N LEU A 57 -21.58 7.51 -7.64
CA LEU A 57 -21.34 8.79 -6.97
C LEU A 57 -22.54 9.34 -6.18
N ALA A 58 -23.72 8.74 -6.34
CA ALA A 58 -24.91 9.10 -5.58
C ALA A 58 -24.77 8.81 -4.07
N ASP A 59 -23.86 7.91 -3.67
CA ASP A 59 -23.57 7.55 -2.28
C ASP A 59 -22.10 7.81 -1.91
N GLU A 60 -21.38 8.60 -2.72
CA GLU A 60 -19.98 8.99 -2.49
C GLU A 60 -19.89 10.47 -2.09
N THR A 61 -18.83 10.87 -1.39
CA THR A 61 -18.70 12.26 -0.89
C THR A 61 -18.47 13.28 -2.01
N ALA A 62 -17.92 12.85 -3.15
CA ALA A 62 -17.73 13.67 -4.34
C ALA A 62 -19.05 14.09 -5.02
N GLY A 63 -20.12 13.33 -4.84
CA GLY A 63 -21.50 13.67 -5.22
C GLY A 63 -21.84 13.81 -6.71
N SER A 64 -20.87 13.99 -7.62
CA SER A 64 -21.14 14.14 -9.07
C SER A 64 -19.94 13.79 -9.96
N VAL A 65 -20.24 13.37 -11.19
CA VAL A 65 -19.23 13.06 -12.21
C VAL A 65 -18.43 14.32 -12.59
N GLU A 66 -19.08 15.47 -12.62
CA GLU A 66 -18.49 16.76 -12.93
C GLU A 66 -17.47 17.19 -11.88
N ALA A 67 -17.74 16.96 -10.59
CA ALA A 67 -16.80 17.27 -9.51
C ALA A 67 -15.53 16.42 -9.64
N VAL A 68 -15.67 15.11 -9.85
CA VAL A 68 -14.55 14.19 -10.05
C VAL A 68 -13.72 14.59 -11.26
N ASN A 69 -14.36 14.80 -12.42
CA ASN A 69 -13.64 15.17 -13.65
C ASN A 69 -12.93 16.52 -13.52
N ARG A 70 -13.53 17.49 -12.82
CA ARG A 70 -12.90 18.79 -12.58
C ARG A 70 -11.63 18.67 -11.75
N LEU A 71 -11.67 17.90 -10.66
CA LEU A 71 -10.50 17.65 -9.82
C LEU A 71 -9.39 16.97 -10.62
N LEU A 72 -9.71 15.87 -11.31
CA LEU A 72 -8.73 15.14 -12.12
C LEU A 72 -8.15 16.00 -13.25
N ALA A 73 -8.96 16.84 -13.88
CA ALA A 73 -8.50 17.76 -14.93
C ALA A 73 -7.58 18.88 -14.40
N GLN A 74 -7.69 19.24 -13.11
CA GLN A 74 -6.75 20.18 -12.48
C GLN A 74 -5.40 19.52 -12.17
N LEU A 75 -5.41 18.24 -11.79
CA LEU A 75 -4.20 17.49 -11.43
C LEU A 75 -3.44 16.95 -12.65
N ALA A 76 -4.14 16.60 -13.73
CA ALA A 76 -3.54 15.93 -14.88
C ALA A 76 -2.47 16.77 -15.61
N PRO A 77 -2.67 18.07 -15.94
CA PRO A 77 -1.66 18.85 -16.63
C PRO A 77 -0.31 18.95 -15.90
N PRO A 78 -0.24 19.34 -14.61
CA PRO A 78 1.04 19.38 -13.90
C PRO A 78 1.64 17.99 -13.71
N ALA A 79 0.83 16.94 -13.46
CA ALA A 79 1.33 15.58 -13.36
C ALA A 79 2.00 15.10 -14.66
N VAL A 80 1.37 15.37 -15.82
CA VAL A 80 1.95 15.05 -17.13
C VAL A 80 3.21 15.86 -17.43
N ALA A 81 3.24 17.14 -17.01
CA ALA A 81 4.44 17.96 -17.15
C ALA A 81 5.63 17.38 -16.37
N ASN A 82 5.40 16.97 -15.11
CA ASN A 82 6.42 16.33 -14.27
C ASN A 82 6.87 14.99 -14.86
N ALA A 83 5.93 14.13 -15.27
CA ALA A 83 6.27 12.85 -15.90
C ALA A 83 7.11 13.02 -17.18
N ARG A 84 6.86 14.06 -17.98
CA ARG A 84 7.69 14.38 -19.16
C ARG A 84 9.08 14.85 -18.77
N ALA A 85 9.22 15.66 -17.73
CA ALA A 85 10.51 16.09 -17.22
C ALA A 85 11.33 14.90 -16.68
N GLU A 86 10.69 14.00 -15.93
CA GLU A 86 11.29 12.75 -15.44
C GLU A 86 11.73 11.84 -16.59
N ALA A 87 10.88 11.66 -17.61
CA ALA A 87 11.23 10.90 -18.81
C ALA A 87 12.45 11.49 -19.53
N ALA A 88 12.55 12.82 -19.61
CA ALA A 88 13.70 13.50 -20.20
C ALA A 88 14.98 13.29 -19.38
N ASP A 89 14.90 13.31 -18.04
CA ASP A 89 16.04 13.02 -17.18
C ASP A 89 16.51 11.56 -17.29
N ILE A 90 15.56 10.61 -17.39
CA ILE A 90 15.87 9.21 -17.69
C ILE A 90 16.54 9.09 -19.06
N GLN A 91 16.01 9.75 -20.09
CA GLN A 91 16.57 9.68 -21.45
C GLN A 91 18.01 10.22 -21.50
N LYS A 92 18.34 11.30 -20.79
CA LYS A 92 19.72 11.80 -20.68
C LYS A 92 20.69 10.75 -20.17
N ILE A 93 20.28 9.94 -19.16
CA ILE A 93 21.14 8.87 -18.65
C ILE A 93 21.28 7.74 -19.67
N ILE A 94 20.20 7.36 -20.35
CA ILE A 94 20.25 6.36 -21.43
C ILE A 94 21.27 6.80 -22.50
N ASP A 95 21.18 8.04 -22.95
CA ASP A 95 22.03 8.59 -24.02
C ASP A 95 23.50 8.69 -23.55
N ALA A 96 23.74 9.15 -22.32
CA ALA A 96 25.08 9.26 -21.74
C ALA A 96 25.78 7.91 -21.57
N GLU A 97 25.02 6.83 -21.35
CA GLU A 97 25.53 5.45 -21.31
C GLU A 97 25.68 4.81 -22.70
N GLY A 98 25.45 5.57 -23.77
CA GLY A 98 25.53 5.09 -25.16
C GLY A 98 24.33 4.24 -25.58
N GLY A 99 23.23 4.28 -24.83
CA GLY A 99 21.98 3.62 -25.18
C GLY A 99 21.40 4.22 -26.46
N LYS A 100 21.06 3.37 -27.44
CA LYS A 100 20.48 3.77 -28.73
C LYS A 100 18.99 3.46 -28.80
N PHE A 101 18.24 3.80 -27.74
CA PHE A 101 16.82 3.53 -27.63
C PHE A 101 16.10 4.62 -26.84
N GLN A 102 14.79 4.76 -27.08
CA GLN A 102 13.93 5.64 -26.29
C GLN A 102 13.47 4.95 -25.01
N VAL A 103 13.33 5.72 -23.94
CA VAL A 103 12.77 5.24 -22.68
C VAL A 103 11.42 4.56 -22.90
N SER A 104 11.24 3.41 -22.26
CA SER A 104 10.00 2.65 -22.26
C SER A 104 9.55 2.33 -20.84
N ALA A 105 8.33 1.80 -20.68
CA ALA A 105 7.83 1.36 -19.38
C ALA A 105 8.77 0.33 -18.71
N ALA A 106 9.42 -0.55 -19.49
CA ALA A 106 10.37 -1.53 -18.97
C ALA A 106 11.69 -0.93 -18.46
N ASP A 107 11.98 0.32 -18.85
CA ASP A 107 13.20 1.03 -18.53
C ASP A 107 13.04 1.99 -17.35
N TRP A 108 11.81 2.49 -17.10
CA TRP A 108 11.51 3.54 -16.13
C TRP A 108 12.15 3.29 -14.76
N ALA A 109 11.75 2.23 -14.06
CA ALA A 109 12.23 1.93 -12.71
C ALA A 109 13.76 1.75 -12.63
N PHE A 110 14.40 1.18 -13.66
CA PHE A 110 15.85 0.96 -13.66
C PHE A 110 16.63 2.27 -13.80
N TYR A 111 16.17 3.17 -14.66
CA TYR A 111 16.83 4.46 -14.86
C TYR A 111 16.42 5.49 -13.81
N THR A 112 15.23 5.38 -13.19
CA THR A 112 14.85 6.20 -12.02
C THR A 112 15.86 6.03 -10.89
N GLU A 113 16.34 4.82 -10.60
CA GLU A 113 17.39 4.61 -9.59
C GLU A 113 18.70 5.31 -9.95
N LYS A 114 19.04 5.36 -11.25
CA LYS A 114 20.24 6.09 -11.70
C LYS A 114 20.06 7.61 -11.59
N VAL A 115 18.89 8.14 -11.95
CA VAL A 115 18.55 9.55 -11.77
C VAL A 115 18.60 9.91 -10.29
N ARG A 116 18.01 9.09 -9.42
CA ARG A 116 18.01 9.28 -7.96
C ARG A 116 19.43 9.31 -7.41
N LYS A 117 20.27 8.36 -7.80
CA LYS A 117 21.68 8.33 -7.42
C LYS A 117 22.45 9.55 -7.92
N GLN A 118 22.20 9.99 -9.15
CA GLN A 118 22.87 11.17 -9.71
C GLN A 118 22.47 12.48 -9.02
N LYS A 119 21.18 12.63 -8.67
CA LYS A 119 20.65 13.87 -8.10
C LYS A 119 20.82 13.96 -6.57
N PHE A 120 20.66 12.85 -5.87
CA PHE A 120 20.56 12.81 -4.41
C PHE A 120 21.67 11.99 -3.75
N ASP A 121 22.56 11.35 -4.54
CA ASP A 121 23.55 10.39 -4.03
C ASP A 121 22.92 9.32 -3.12
N LEU A 122 21.71 8.88 -3.50
CA LEU A 122 20.90 7.91 -2.77
C LEU A 122 20.67 6.67 -3.63
N ASP A 123 20.97 5.51 -3.06
CA ASP A 123 20.68 4.20 -3.61
C ASP A 123 19.67 3.51 -2.69
N GLU A 124 18.47 3.17 -3.19
CA GLU A 124 17.41 2.60 -2.36
C GLU A 124 17.82 1.27 -1.72
N GLU A 125 18.72 0.51 -2.35
CA GLU A 125 19.26 -0.73 -1.77
C GLU A 125 20.08 -0.47 -0.49
N GLN A 126 20.62 0.75 -0.30
CA GLN A 126 21.29 1.12 0.96
C GLN A 126 20.31 1.30 2.12
N LEU A 127 19.03 1.54 1.84
CA LEU A 127 18.00 1.73 2.86
C LEU A 127 17.41 0.40 3.34
N ARG A 128 17.36 -0.62 2.47
CA ARG A 128 16.74 -1.93 2.79
C ARG A 128 17.22 -2.56 4.11
N PRO A 129 18.52 -2.56 4.46
CA PRO A 129 18.98 -3.12 5.72
C PRO A 129 18.40 -2.45 6.98
N TYR A 130 17.85 -1.24 6.86
CA TYR A 130 17.25 -0.48 7.95
C TYR A 130 15.74 -0.72 8.10
N PHE A 131 15.11 -1.39 7.13
CA PHE A 131 13.67 -1.63 7.08
C PHE A 131 13.34 -3.11 7.25
N GLU A 132 13.82 -3.71 8.34
CA GLU A 132 13.44 -5.07 8.74
C GLU A 132 11.98 -5.09 9.23
N MET A 133 11.18 -6.05 8.74
CA MET A 133 9.73 -6.07 8.91
C MET A 133 9.26 -6.06 10.37
N ASP A 134 9.88 -6.83 11.26
CA ASP A 134 9.51 -6.85 12.68
C ASP A 134 9.81 -5.51 13.36
N ASN A 135 10.93 -4.89 13.00
CA ASN A 135 11.30 -3.57 13.46
C ASN A 135 10.35 -2.49 12.92
N VAL A 136 10.01 -2.51 11.63
CA VAL A 136 9.01 -1.61 11.01
C VAL A 136 7.66 -1.75 11.70
N LEU A 137 7.20 -2.98 11.94
CA LEU A 137 5.90 -3.24 12.57
C LEU A 137 5.87 -2.75 14.03
N ARG A 138 6.84 -3.17 14.84
CA ARG A 138 6.84 -2.92 16.29
C ARG A 138 7.30 -1.50 16.63
N ASN A 139 8.39 -1.05 16.01
CA ASN A 139 9.02 0.24 16.33
C ASN A 139 8.59 1.36 15.38
N GLY A 140 7.87 1.05 14.30
CA GLY A 140 7.30 2.05 13.40
C GLY A 140 5.79 2.14 13.57
N VAL A 141 5.08 1.16 13.02
CA VAL A 141 3.62 1.14 12.93
C VAL A 141 2.96 1.18 14.31
N PHE A 142 3.30 0.23 15.20
CA PHE A 142 2.74 0.18 16.55
C PHE A 142 3.24 1.32 17.44
N TYR A 143 4.49 1.73 17.27
CA TYR A 143 5.06 2.85 18.00
C TYR A 143 4.33 4.16 17.71
N ALA A 144 4.09 4.48 16.42
CA ALA A 144 3.34 5.67 16.04
C ALA A 144 1.93 5.65 16.62
N ALA A 145 1.26 4.49 16.57
CA ALA A 145 -0.08 4.32 17.13
C ALA A 145 -0.11 4.46 18.66
N ASN A 146 0.89 3.93 19.36
CA ASN A 146 1.03 4.13 20.80
C ASN A 146 1.25 5.60 21.15
N LYS A 147 2.14 6.29 20.42
CA LYS A 147 2.42 7.70 20.63
C LYS A 147 1.21 8.60 20.42
N LEU A 148 0.40 8.29 19.41
CA LEU A 148 -0.72 9.13 19.03
C LEU A 148 -2.02 8.80 19.78
N TYR A 149 -2.26 7.51 20.08
CA TYR A 149 -3.53 7.03 20.61
C TYR A 149 -3.42 6.25 21.93
N GLY A 150 -2.22 6.07 22.48
CA GLY A 150 -1.99 5.35 23.74
C GLY A 150 -2.16 3.83 23.67
N ILE A 151 -2.57 3.27 22.53
CA ILE A 151 -2.83 1.83 22.40
C ILE A 151 -1.55 0.98 22.50
N THR A 152 -1.70 -0.25 23.00
CA THR A 152 -0.59 -1.21 23.14
C THR A 152 -0.94 -2.56 22.52
N PHE A 153 0.09 -3.34 22.19
CA PHE A 153 -0.04 -4.58 21.42
C PHE A 153 0.65 -5.74 22.14
N LYS A 154 -0.06 -6.85 22.31
CA LYS A 154 0.47 -8.10 22.83
C LYS A 154 0.32 -9.20 21.80
N GLU A 155 1.43 -9.73 21.31
CA GLU A 155 1.40 -10.88 20.39
C GLU A 155 0.85 -12.13 21.09
N ARG A 156 -0.11 -12.79 20.46
CA ARG A 156 -0.81 -13.98 20.95
C ARG A 156 -0.47 -15.17 20.05
N LYS A 157 0.32 -16.10 20.58
CA LYS A 157 0.74 -17.33 19.88
C LYS A 157 -0.15 -18.55 20.18
N ASP A 158 -1.10 -18.37 21.08
CA ASP A 158 -2.05 -19.38 21.55
C ASP A 158 -3.35 -19.41 20.76
N LEU A 159 -3.59 -18.41 19.90
CA LEU A 159 -4.78 -18.31 19.06
C LEU A 159 -4.64 -19.11 17.76
N PRO A 160 -5.74 -19.67 17.23
CA PRO A 160 -5.71 -20.40 15.96
C PRO A 160 -5.41 -19.46 14.79
N VAL A 161 -4.57 -19.93 13.88
CA VAL A 161 -4.20 -19.22 12.64
C VAL A 161 -4.43 -20.11 11.42
N TYR A 162 -4.75 -19.50 10.28
CA TYR A 162 -4.97 -20.25 9.03
C TYR A 162 -3.67 -20.57 8.27
N LEU A 163 -2.56 -19.90 8.61
CA LEU A 163 -1.21 -20.21 8.13
C LEU A 163 -0.19 -19.96 9.25
N PRO A 164 0.96 -20.67 9.27
CA PRO A 164 1.99 -20.49 10.29
C PRO A 164 2.62 -19.09 10.33
N ASP A 165 2.62 -18.37 9.20
CA ASP A 165 3.22 -17.04 9.08
C ASP A 165 2.31 -15.92 9.62
N ILE A 166 1.05 -16.23 9.98
CA ILE A 166 0.11 -15.23 10.49
C ILE A 166 0.45 -14.89 11.94
N ARG A 167 0.54 -13.60 12.22
CA ARG A 167 0.71 -13.10 13.58
C ARG A 167 -0.58 -12.47 14.07
N VAL A 168 -0.92 -12.74 15.32
CA VAL A 168 -2.11 -12.18 15.97
C VAL A 168 -1.66 -11.33 17.15
N PHE A 169 -2.22 -10.13 17.24
CA PHE A 169 -1.97 -9.19 18.33
C PHE A 169 -3.29 -8.89 19.02
N GLU A 170 -3.30 -9.01 20.34
CA GLU A 170 -4.33 -8.39 21.16
C GLU A 170 -3.98 -6.92 21.39
N VAL A 171 -4.94 -6.05 21.11
CA VAL A 171 -4.77 -4.60 21.18
C VAL A 171 -5.52 -4.08 22.39
N PHE A 172 -4.87 -3.21 23.18
CA PHE A 172 -5.44 -2.61 24.38
C PHE A 172 -5.47 -1.09 24.26
N ASN A 173 -6.49 -0.48 24.86
CA ASN A 173 -6.55 0.95 25.11
C ASN A 173 -5.48 1.38 26.13
N GLU A 174 -5.30 2.69 26.28
CA GLU A 174 -4.38 3.28 27.26
C GLU A 174 -4.69 2.87 28.70
N ASP A 175 -5.98 2.68 29.02
CA ASP A 175 -6.44 2.22 30.34
C ASP A 175 -6.26 0.71 30.57
N GLY A 176 -5.72 -0.02 29.58
CA GLY A 176 -5.50 -1.46 29.61
C GLY A 176 -6.74 -2.29 29.25
N SER A 177 -7.88 -1.68 28.92
CA SER A 177 -9.06 -2.40 28.44
C SER A 177 -8.83 -2.98 27.05
N HIS A 178 -9.46 -4.12 26.77
CA HIS A 178 -9.39 -4.77 25.45
C HIS A 178 -10.04 -3.89 24.37
N LEU A 179 -9.33 -3.66 23.28
CA LEU A 179 -9.80 -2.91 22.11
C LEU A 179 -10.17 -3.84 20.95
N ALA A 180 -9.24 -4.69 20.53
CA ALA A 180 -9.38 -5.48 19.30
C ALA A 180 -8.46 -6.71 19.26
N LEU A 181 -8.70 -7.58 18.28
CA LEU A 181 -7.65 -8.45 17.73
C LEU A 181 -7.20 -7.91 16.37
N PHE A 182 -5.88 -7.89 16.15
CA PHE A 182 -5.24 -7.47 14.91
C PHE A 182 -4.40 -8.60 14.32
N LEU A 183 -4.64 -8.94 13.06
CA LEU A 183 -3.91 -9.98 12.33
C LEU A 183 -3.01 -9.37 11.26
N VAL A 184 -1.81 -9.93 11.16
CA VAL A 184 -0.78 -9.53 10.19
C VAL A 184 -0.51 -10.71 9.27
N ASP A 185 -0.82 -10.56 7.98
CA ASP A 185 -0.53 -11.51 6.91
C ASP A 185 0.29 -10.83 5.81
N TYR A 186 1.62 -10.75 5.94
CA TYR A 186 2.40 -9.86 5.08
C TYR A 186 3.08 -10.52 3.88
N TYR A 187 3.20 -11.85 3.84
CA TYR A 187 3.92 -12.52 2.77
C TYR A 187 3.07 -12.82 1.53
N ALA A 188 3.69 -12.63 0.37
CA ALA A 188 3.16 -13.07 -0.92
C ALA A 188 3.17 -14.60 -1.02
N ARG A 189 2.12 -15.14 -1.67
CA ARG A 189 1.99 -16.58 -1.95
C ARG A 189 1.00 -16.82 -3.09
N SER A 190 1.11 -17.97 -3.76
CA SER A 190 0.35 -18.29 -4.98
C SER A 190 -1.17 -18.32 -4.78
N ASN A 191 -1.65 -18.66 -3.59
CA ASN A 191 -3.07 -18.73 -3.26
C ASN A 191 -3.61 -17.45 -2.59
N LYS A 192 -2.86 -16.34 -2.63
CA LYS A 192 -3.26 -15.03 -2.10
C LYS A 192 -3.38 -14.04 -3.25
N ARG A 193 -4.47 -13.27 -3.27
CA ARG A 193 -4.63 -12.20 -4.26
C ARG A 193 -3.52 -11.15 -4.10
N GLY A 194 -3.12 -10.52 -5.20
CA GLY A 194 -2.14 -9.44 -5.18
C GLY A 194 -2.66 -8.14 -4.54
N GLY A 195 -1.75 -7.19 -4.35
CA GLY A 195 -2.04 -5.89 -3.72
C GLY A 195 -1.83 -5.90 -2.20
N ALA A 196 -2.35 -4.89 -1.52
CA ALA A 196 -2.50 -4.88 -0.08
C ALA A 196 -3.95 -4.53 0.27
N TRP A 197 -4.43 -4.98 1.43
CA TRP A 197 -5.76 -4.62 1.91
C TRP A 197 -5.94 -4.87 3.41
N ALA A 198 -6.85 -4.12 4.01
CA ALA A 198 -7.41 -4.36 5.32
C ALA A 198 -8.84 -4.93 5.22
N ASN A 199 -9.21 -5.80 6.16
CA ASN A 199 -10.61 -6.23 6.32
C ASN A 199 -10.94 -6.56 7.77
N ALA A 200 -12.22 -6.46 8.12
CA ALA A 200 -12.76 -6.98 9.37
C ALA A 200 -13.19 -8.45 9.18
N TYR A 201 -12.77 -9.34 10.07
CA TYR A 201 -13.38 -10.66 10.27
C TYR A 201 -14.59 -10.56 11.19
N VAL A 202 -14.51 -9.69 12.20
CA VAL A 202 -15.61 -9.28 13.06
C VAL A 202 -15.62 -7.77 13.10
N ALA A 203 -16.77 -7.16 12.78
CA ALA A 203 -16.96 -5.72 12.91
C ALA A 203 -17.33 -5.33 14.34
N GLN A 204 -16.92 -4.15 14.77
CA GLN A 204 -17.35 -3.60 16.06
C GLN A 204 -18.86 -3.30 16.05
N SER A 205 -19.58 -3.65 17.12
CA SER A 205 -20.99 -3.27 17.28
C SER A 205 -21.44 -3.37 18.73
N SER A 206 -21.98 -2.30 19.30
CA SER A 206 -22.59 -2.39 20.64
C SER A 206 -23.97 -3.07 20.63
N LEU A 207 -24.66 -3.12 19.49
CA LEU A 207 -25.90 -3.91 19.35
C LEU A 207 -25.65 -5.42 19.48
N LEU A 208 -24.56 -5.90 18.88
CA LEU A 208 -24.19 -7.32 18.91
C LEU A 208 -23.21 -7.67 20.04
N GLY A 209 -22.68 -6.67 20.74
CA GLY A 209 -21.65 -6.84 21.77
C GLY A 209 -20.31 -7.34 21.21
N THR A 210 -20.00 -7.05 19.95
CA THR A 210 -18.79 -7.55 19.27
C THR A 210 -17.65 -6.52 19.31
N SER A 211 -16.46 -6.97 19.69
CA SER A 211 -15.21 -6.25 19.49
C SER A 211 -14.63 -6.53 18.11
N PRO A 212 -13.92 -5.56 17.49
CA PRO A 212 -13.39 -5.72 16.15
C PRO A 212 -12.24 -6.73 16.09
N VAL A 213 -12.25 -7.55 15.04
CA VAL A 213 -11.15 -8.44 14.64
C VAL A 213 -10.73 -8.01 13.24
N ILE A 214 -9.61 -7.31 13.14
CA ILE A 214 -9.14 -6.66 11.91
C ILE A 214 -7.88 -7.36 11.40
N ALA A 215 -7.69 -7.40 10.08
CA ALA A 215 -6.51 -7.99 9.47
C ALA A 215 -5.93 -7.07 8.40
N ASN A 216 -4.60 -7.01 8.34
CA ASN A 216 -3.87 -6.42 7.22
C ASN A 216 -3.17 -7.51 6.41
N HIS A 217 -3.27 -7.38 5.10
CA HIS A 217 -2.69 -8.30 4.14
C HIS A 217 -1.78 -7.54 3.20
N LEU A 218 -0.51 -7.91 3.16
CA LEU A 218 0.48 -7.43 2.20
C LEU A 218 0.97 -8.59 1.31
N ASN A 219 1.81 -8.27 0.33
CA ASN A 219 2.43 -9.23 -0.58
C ASN A 219 3.97 -9.04 -0.65
N ILE A 220 4.61 -8.95 0.51
CA ILE A 220 6.07 -8.87 0.64
C ILE A 220 6.68 -10.23 0.25
N PRO A 221 7.77 -10.29 -0.54
CA PRO A 221 8.47 -11.54 -0.82
C PRO A 221 8.94 -12.20 0.48
N LYS A 222 8.61 -13.48 0.68
CA LYS A 222 9.10 -14.25 1.82
C LYS A 222 10.62 -14.49 1.66
N PRO A 223 11.45 -14.16 2.66
CA PRO A 223 12.88 -14.42 2.58
C PRO A 223 13.18 -15.93 2.66
N ALA A 224 14.43 -16.30 2.38
CA ALA A 224 14.91 -17.66 2.66
C ALA A 224 14.91 -17.94 4.17
N ASP A 225 14.88 -19.21 4.55
CA ASP A 225 14.88 -19.61 5.96
C ASP A 225 16.11 -19.04 6.69
N GLY A 226 15.88 -18.36 7.81
CA GLY A 226 16.92 -17.73 8.62
C GLY A 226 17.34 -16.32 8.19
N GLU A 227 16.88 -15.85 7.03
CA GLU A 227 17.15 -14.49 6.55
C GLU A 227 16.05 -13.50 7.01
N PRO A 228 16.40 -12.23 7.27
CA PRO A 228 15.43 -11.20 7.66
C PRO A 228 14.52 -10.81 6.49
N THR A 229 13.30 -10.37 6.80
CA THR A 229 12.42 -9.74 5.82
C THR A 229 12.79 -8.26 5.69
N LEU A 230 13.61 -7.92 4.69
CA LEU A 230 14.01 -6.54 4.41
C LEU A 230 13.07 -5.89 3.41
N MET A 231 12.36 -4.86 3.85
CA MET A 231 11.35 -4.14 3.09
C MET A 231 11.97 -3.02 2.25
N THR A 232 11.35 -2.75 1.11
CA THR A 232 11.48 -1.49 0.38
C THR A 232 10.73 -0.37 1.12
N TYR A 233 11.01 0.89 0.79
CA TYR A 233 10.28 2.00 1.41
C TYR A 233 8.79 2.01 1.01
N GLU A 234 8.48 1.56 -0.22
CA GLU A 234 7.10 1.37 -0.69
C GLU A 234 6.35 0.34 0.15
N GLU A 235 6.97 -0.80 0.48
CA GLU A 235 6.38 -1.81 1.36
C GLU A 235 6.18 -1.29 2.78
N VAL A 236 7.09 -0.45 3.30
CA VAL A 236 6.93 0.20 4.61
C VAL A 236 5.72 1.12 4.58
N THR A 237 5.63 1.99 3.59
CA THR A 237 4.50 2.91 3.41
C THR A 237 3.18 2.14 3.28
N THR A 238 3.19 1.02 2.54
CA THR A 238 2.03 0.12 2.42
C THR A 238 1.61 -0.45 3.78
N ALA A 239 2.55 -0.84 4.64
CA ALA A 239 2.22 -1.33 5.98
C ALA A 239 1.56 -0.23 6.84
N PHE A 240 2.03 1.02 6.75
CA PHE A 240 1.37 2.16 7.41
C PHE A 240 -0.01 2.45 6.81
N HIS A 241 -0.16 2.40 5.49
CA HIS A 241 -1.44 2.60 4.79
C HIS A 241 -2.51 1.61 5.30
N GLU A 242 -2.22 0.31 5.23
CA GLU A 242 -3.16 -0.72 5.66
C GLU A 242 -3.46 -0.65 7.16
N PHE A 243 -2.47 -0.22 7.95
CA PHE A 243 -2.67 -0.02 9.37
C PHE A 243 -3.55 1.19 9.68
N GLY A 244 -3.59 2.21 8.81
CA GLY A 244 -4.55 3.31 8.94
C GLY A 244 -6.00 2.83 8.78
N HIS A 245 -6.26 1.92 7.83
CA HIS A 245 -7.55 1.23 7.79
C HIS A 245 -7.80 0.36 9.03
N ALA A 246 -6.76 -0.30 9.56
CA ALA A 246 -6.89 -1.10 10.77
C ALA A 246 -7.31 -0.23 11.96
N LEU A 247 -6.67 0.93 12.15
CA LEU A 247 -7.03 1.91 13.17
C LEU A 247 -8.46 2.41 13.00
N HIS A 248 -8.87 2.73 11.77
CA HIS A 248 -10.24 3.13 11.47
C HIS A 248 -11.26 2.05 11.86
N GLY A 249 -10.94 0.77 11.65
CA GLY A 249 -11.76 -0.36 12.09
C GLY A 249 -11.75 -0.58 13.61
N MET A 250 -10.57 -0.55 14.24
CA MET A 250 -10.38 -0.83 15.66
C MET A 250 -11.03 0.22 16.56
N PHE A 251 -10.95 1.50 16.18
CA PHE A 251 -11.54 2.61 16.95
C PHE A 251 -13.02 2.87 16.68
N SER A 252 -13.67 2.03 15.87
CA SER A 252 -15.12 2.11 15.68
C SER A 252 -15.84 2.01 17.02
N ASN A 253 -16.78 2.93 17.27
CA ASN A 253 -17.63 2.92 18.45
C ASN A 253 -19.07 3.27 18.08
N VAL A 254 -19.71 2.35 17.35
CA VAL A 254 -21.08 2.52 16.85
C VAL A 254 -22.01 1.44 17.39
N LYS A 255 -23.31 1.74 17.34
CA LYS A 255 -24.36 0.77 17.69
C LYS A 255 -24.55 -0.27 16.61
N TYR A 256 -24.76 0.16 15.37
CA TYR A 256 -25.18 -0.70 14.28
C TYR A 256 -23.99 -1.15 13.42
N PRO A 257 -23.86 -2.45 13.11
CA PRO A 257 -22.73 -2.95 12.33
C PRO A 257 -22.67 -2.36 10.91
N ARG A 258 -23.81 -1.89 10.38
CA ARG A 258 -23.89 -1.19 9.08
C ARG A 258 -23.01 0.06 9.00
N PHE A 259 -22.69 0.68 10.14
CA PHE A 259 -21.88 1.90 10.23
C PHE A 259 -20.51 1.65 10.86
N ALA A 260 -20.13 0.38 11.07
CA ALA A 260 -18.92 0.06 11.82
C ALA A 260 -17.65 0.18 10.97
N GLY A 261 -16.61 0.71 11.60
CA GLY A 261 -15.26 0.81 11.05
C GLY A 261 -15.23 1.47 9.67
N THR A 262 -14.66 0.77 8.70
CA THR A 262 -14.47 1.25 7.34
C THR A 262 -15.73 1.21 6.45
N SER A 263 -16.93 1.10 7.05
CA SER A 263 -18.23 1.11 6.34
C SER A 263 -18.67 2.53 5.96
N VAL A 264 -17.82 3.22 5.22
CA VAL A 264 -17.94 4.61 4.77
C VAL A 264 -17.82 4.69 3.24
N PRO A 265 -18.16 5.81 2.60
CA PRO A 265 -17.93 6.00 1.16
C PRO A 265 -16.48 5.71 0.74
N ARG A 266 -16.28 5.20 -0.48
CA ARG A 266 -14.97 4.80 -0.99
C ARG A 266 -14.03 5.99 -1.12
N ASP A 267 -14.54 7.15 -1.52
CA ASP A 267 -13.73 8.37 -1.62
C ASP A 267 -13.37 9.01 -0.26
N PHE A 268 -13.90 8.47 0.84
CA PHE A 268 -13.49 8.81 2.21
C PHE A 268 -12.65 7.70 2.87
N VAL A 269 -12.87 6.42 2.53
CA VAL A 269 -12.22 5.31 3.24
C VAL A 269 -10.69 5.33 3.13
N GLU A 270 -10.17 5.90 2.04
CA GLU A 270 -8.73 6.07 1.80
C GLU A 270 -8.09 7.23 2.59
N TYR A 271 -8.89 8.13 3.16
CA TYR A 271 -8.35 9.24 3.93
C TYR A 271 -7.60 8.76 5.19
N PRO A 272 -8.18 7.91 6.07
CA PRO A 272 -7.45 7.42 7.25
C PRO A 272 -6.23 6.55 6.92
N SER A 273 -6.25 5.80 5.81
CA SER A 273 -5.08 5.02 5.37
C SER A 273 -3.96 5.93 4.90
N GLN A 274 -4.25 6.87 3.99
CA GLN A 274 -3.25 7.81 3.45
C GLN A 274 -2.71 8.78 4.50
N VAL A 275 -3.54 9.27 5.42
CA VAL A 275 -3.04 10.09 6.54
C VAL A 275 -2.05 9.30 7.38
N ASN A 276 -2.28 8.01 7.60
CA ASN A 276 -1.39 7.21 8.43
C ASN A 276 -0.01 6.96 7.78
N GLU A 277 0.09 7.06 6.45
CA GLU A 277 1.37 6.98 5.71
C GLU A 277 2.36 8.07 6.14
N MET A 278 1.87 9.24 6.56
CA MET A 278 2.74 10.37 6.96
C MET A 278 3.69 9.99 8.11
N TRP A 279 3.28 9.05 8.97
CA TRP A 279 4.07 8.62 10.12
C TRP A 279 5.28 7.77 9.70
N ALA A 280 5.26 7.15 8.52
CA ALA A 280 6.41 6.42 7.99
C ALA A 280 7.62 7.34 7.78
N ALA A 281 7.39 8.60 7.37
CA ALA A 281 8.45 9.60 7.17
C ALA A 281 8.65 10.53 8.38
N TRP A 282 7.78 10.46 9.40
CA TRP A 282 7.83 11.39 10.52
C TRP A 282 9.15 11.24 11.29
N PRO A 283 9.93 12.31 11.52
CA PRO A 283 11.32 12.19 11.96
C PRO A 283 11.53 11.33 13.23
N GLU A 284 10.65 11.47 14.22
CA GLU A 284 10.71 10.67 15.47
C GLU A 284 10.40 9.19 15.21
N VAL A 285 9.38 8.89 14.41
CA VAL A 285 8.95 7.53 14.09
C VAL A 285 10.00 6.84 13.21
N LEU A 286 10.42 7.49 12.13
CA LEU A 286 11.42 6.98 11.20
C LEU A 286 12.74 6.67 11.92
N LYS A 287 13.21 7.56 12.82
CA LYS A 287 14.40 7.29 13.64
C LYS A 287 14.21 6.10 14.59
N ASN A 288 12.99 5.82 15.04
CA ASN A 288 12.73 4.73 15.97
C ASN A 288 12.79 3.35 15.30
N TYR A 289 12.29 3.23 14.07
CA TYR A 289 12.26 1.95 13.34
C TYR A 289 13.37 1.77 12.30
N ALA A 290 13.96 2.82 11.74
CA ALA A 290 15.02 2.68 10.74
C ALA A 290 16.35 2.32 11.42
N LYS A 291 16.52 1.04 11.75
CA LYS A 291 17.71 0.49 12.41
C LYS A 291 18.24 -0.70 11.61
N HIS A 292 19.55 -0.73 11.42
CA HIS A 292 20.21 -1.76 10.63
C HIS A 292 20.01 -3.14 11.28
N TYR A 293 19.44 -4.10 10.55
CA TYR A 293 18.98 -5.38 11.10
C TYR A 293 20.06 -6.20 11.82
N LYS A 294 21.34 -6.05 11.44
CA LYS A 294 22.46 -6.76 12.09
C LYS A 294 23.07 -6.03 13.28
N THR A 295 23.13 -4.70 13.21
CA THR A 295 23.95 -3.90 14.13
C THR A 295 23.11 -3.11 15.12
N GLY A 296 21.82 -2.90 14.83
CA GLY A 296 20.94 -2.05 15.62
C GLY A 296 21.20 -0.55 15.44
N GLU A 297 22.24 -0.17 14.68
CA GLU A 297 22.60 1.22 14.44
C GLU A 297 21.48 1.95 13.68
N PRO A 298 21.13 3.19 14.07
CA PRO A 298 20.11 3.97 13.38
C PRO A 298 20.56 4.34 11.96
N LEU A 299 19.58 4.62 11.09
CA LEU A 299 19.84 5.18 9.77
C LEU A 299 20.67 6.46 9.92
N PRO A 300 21.85 6.55 9.28
CA PRO A 300 22.69 7.74 9.34
C PRO A 300 21.91 8.99 8.92
N GLN A 301 22.10 10.10 9.65
CA GLN A 301 21.39 11.36 9.38
C GLN A 301 21.57 11.82 7.92
N ALA A 302 22.77 11.63 7.36
CA ALA A 302 23.06 11.96 5.96
C ALA A 302 22.19 11.16 4.96
N LEU A 303 21.84 9.90 5.24
CA LEU A 303 20.93 9.12 4.41
C LEU A 303 19.47 9.53 4.66
N LEU A 304 19.12 9.82 5.91
CA LEU A 304 17.79 10.32 6.28
C LEU A 304 17.45 11.66 5.59
N ASP A 305 18.41 12.57 5.51
CA ASP A 305 18.23 13.87 4.84
C ASP A 305 18.04 13.70 3.33
N LYS A 306 18.73 12.72 2.72
CA LYS A 306 18.56 12.36 1.30
C LYS A 306 17.20 11.74 0.99
N VAL A 307 16.60 11.02 1.94
CA VAL A 307 15.24 10.46 1.79
C VAL A 307 14.16 11.54 1.85
N LYS A 308 14.44 12.66 2.52
CA LYS A 308 13.50 13.79 2.68
C LYS A 308 13.60 14.87 1.60
N ALA A 309 14.72 14.91 0.88
CA ALA A 309 15.01 15.90 -0.17
C ALA A 309 14.31 15.56 -1.50
#